data_AF-A0A1Y2FRM3-F1
#
_entry.id   AF-A0A1Y2FRM3-F1
#
_cell.length_a   1.000
_cell.length_b   1.000
_cell.length_c   1.000
_cell.angle_alpha   90.00
_cell.angle_beta   90.00
_cell.angle_gamma   90.00
#
_symmetry.space_group_name_H-M   'P 1'
#
loop_
_entity.id
_entity.type
_entity.pdbx_description
1 polymer ?
#
loop_
_entity_poly.entity_id
_entity_poly.type
_entity_poly.pdbx_seq_one_letter_code
_entity_poly.pdbx_strand_id
1 'polypeptide(L)'
;MKDHMLHERDPLLTLEVGRSSRPSSREFAVAVVAVGAFCIVCGKQEGAQKCGACGWEYYCGAEHQKLAWPCHRSWCKKNRK
;
A
#
# COMPACT_ATOMS: atom_id res chain seq x y z
N MET A 1 57.11 -34.36 -2.62
CA MET A 1 55.90 -35.19 -2.45
C MET A 1 54.95 -34.43 -1.55
N LYS A 2 53.76 -34.11 -2.07
CA LYS A 2 52.57 -33.54 -1.40
C LYS A 2 52.75 -32.09 -0.92
N ASP A 3 52.54 -31.07 -1.74
CA ASP A 3 51.28 -30.64 -2.38
C ASP A 3 50.14 -30.49 -1.36
N HIS A 4 49.78 -29.24 -1.06
CA HIS A 4 48.47 -28.71 -0.59
C HIS A 4 48.71 -27.44 0.25
N MET A 5 48.02 -26.32 0.09
CA MET A 5 46.95 -25.89 -0.80
C MET A 5 46.91 -24.37 -0.53
N LEU A 6 47.17 -23.53 -1.52
CA LEU A 6 46.84 -22.11 -1.39
C LEU A 6 45.32 -22.05 -1.28
N HIS A 7 44.77 -21.64 -0.13
CA HIS A 7 43.34 -21.40 -0.03
C HIS A 7 42.98 -20.21 -0.92
N GLU A 8 42.35 -20.53 -2.03
CA GLU A 8 41.74 -19.63 -2.97
C GLU A 8 40.67 -18.83 -2.23
N ARG A 9 40.85 -17.51 -2.13
CA ARG A 9 39.81 -16.61 -1.60
C ARG A 9 38.68 -16.61 -2.62
N ASP A 10 37.61 -17.33 -2.33
CA ASP A 10 36.37 -17.30 -3.10
C ASP A 10 35.86 -15.83 -3.22
N PRO A 11 35.83 -15.26 -4.44
CA PRO A 11 35.41 -13.88 -4.65
C PRO A 11 33.92 -13.74 -4.99
N LEU A 12 33.10 -14.78 -4.81
CA LEU A 12 31.69 -14.76 -5.20
C LEU A 12 30.80 -15.29 -4.08
N LEU A 13 30.38 -14.38 -3.19
CA LEU A 13 28.98 -13.97 -3.03
C LEU A 13 28.81 -13.19 -1.72
N THR A 14 29.45 -12.03 -1.58
CA THR A 14 28.85 -11.01 -0.73
C THR A 14 27.55 -10.60 -1.41
N LEU A 15 26.42 -11.17 -0.95
CA LEU A 15 25.12 -10.53 -1.14
C LEU A 15 25.23 -9.18 -0.45
N GLU A 16 25.69 -8.18 -1.21
CA GLU A 16 25.54 -6.79 -0.85
C GLU A 16 24.04 -6.59 -0.74
N VAL A 17 23.52 -6.61 0.48
CA VAL A 17 22.21 -6.07 0.79
C VAL A 17 22.34 -4.60 0.46
N GLY A 18 22.13 -4.28 -0.81
CA GLY A 18 22.14 -2.93 -1.34
C GLY A 18 21.20 -2.15 -0.44
N ARG A 19 21.77 -1.19 0.28
CA ARG A 19 21.10 -0.35 1.27
C ARG A 19 19.92 0.28 0.54
N SER A 20 18.75 -0.34 0.63
CA SER A 20 17.62 0.01 -0.23
C SER A 20 17.23 1.41 0.18
N SER A 21 17.53 2.38 -0.69
CA SER A 21 17.31 3.79 -0.43
C SER A 21 15.86 3.95 -0.05
N ARG A 22 15.58 4.31 1.20
CA ARG A 22 14.20 4.61 1.59
C ARG A 22 13.75 5.77 0.71
N PRO A 23 12.59 5.66 0.04
CA PRO A 23 12.10 6.74 -0.78
C PRO A 23 11.98 8.01 0.06
N SER A 24 12.26 9.16 -0.55
CA SER A 24 12.03 10.44 0.12
C SER A 24 10.56 10.56 0.51
N SER A 25 10.26 11.35 1.54
CA SER A 25 8.88 11.63 1.97
C SER A 25 8.00 12.10 0.81
N ARG A 26 8.57 12.88 -0.12
CA ARG A 26 7.89 13.33 -1.33
C ARG A 26 7.61 12.18 -2.30
N GLU A 27 8.59 11.32 -2.54
CA GLU A 27 8.42 10.17 -3.45
C GLU A 27 7.39 9.19 -2.93
N PHE A 28 7.41 8.93 -1.62
CA PHE A 28 6.40 8.12 -0.97
C PHE A 28 5.00 8.76 -1.08
N ALA A 29 4.87 10.06 -0.82
CA ALA A 29 3.60 10.76 -0.95
C ALA A 29 3.05 10.71 -2.39
N VAL A 30 3.91 10.89 -3.39
CA VAL A 30 3.53 10.75 -4.81
C VAL A 30 3.02 9.34 -5.09
N ALA A 31 3.73 8.30 -4.62
CA ALA A 31 3.32 6.92 -4.80
C ALA A 31 1.95 6.62 -4.16
N VAL A 32 1.71 7.11 -2.94
CA VAL A 32 0.43 6.91 -2.23
C VAL A 32 -0.72 7.61 -2.95
N VAL A 33 -0.52 8.85 -3.41
CA VAL A 33 -1.58 9.58 -4.15
C VAL A 33 -1.86 8.94 -5.51
N ALA A 34 -0.85 8.37 -6.18
CA ALA A 34 -1.00 7.71 -7.46
C ALA A 34 -1.87 6.43 -7.41
N VAL A 35 -2.05 5.81 -6.24
CA VAL A 35 -2.98 4.68 -6.06
C VAL A 35 -4.43 5.08 -6.38
N GLY A 36 -4.81 6.34 -6.17
CA GLY A 36 -6.17 6.79 -6.47
C GLY A 36 -7.24 6.17 -5.55
N ALA A 37 -8.49 6.10 -6.03
CA ALA A 37 -9.64 5.64 -5.25
C ALA A 37 -9.66 4.12 -5.09
N PHE A 38 -9.95 3.65 -3.87
CA PHE A 38 -10.08 2.22 -3.57
C PHE A 38 -11.22 1.98 -2.58
N CYS A 39 -11.83 0.81 -2.64
CA CYS A 39 -12.84 0.41 -1.68
C CYS A 39 -12.22 0.23 -0.29
N ILE A 40 -12.73 0.93 0.72
CA ILE A 40 -12.21 0.84 2.09
C ILE A 40 -12.40 -0.55 2.73
N VAL A 41 -13.28 -1.38 2.18
CA VAL A 41 -13.59 -2.72 2.70
C VAL A 41 -12.69 -3.79 2.09
N CYS A 42 -12.48 -3.78 0.77
CA CYS A 42 -11.77 -4.87 0.06
C CYS A 42 -10.50 -4.42 -0.67
N GLY A 43 -10.16 -3.13 -0.65
CA GLY A 43 -8.96 -2.58 -1.28
C GLY A 43 -8.99 -2.48 -2.82
N LYS A 44 -10.03 -2.98 -3.48
CA LYS A 44 -10.14 -2.91 -4.95
C LYS A 44 -10.29 -1.46 -5.43
N GLN A 45 -9.58 -1.11 -6.48
CA GLN A 45 -9.66 0.20 -7.14
C GLN A 45 -10.79 0.27 -8.19
N GLU A 46 -11.13 -0.88 -8.79
CA GLU A 46 -12.17 -0.97 -9.79
C GLU A 46 -13.56 -0.65 -9.22
N GLY A 47 -14.29 0.23 -9.89
CA GLY A 47 -15.66 0.58 -9.52
C GLY A 47 -15.80 1.30 -8.17
N ALA A 48 -14.72 1.79 -7.56
CA ALA A 48 -14.76 2.48 -6.28
C ALA A 48 -15.50 3.84 -6.42
N GLN A 49 -16.68 3.93 -5.81
CA GLN A 49 -17.53 5.12 -5.84
C GLN A 49 -17.60 5.79 -4.47
N LYS A 50 -17.62 7.12 -4.46
CA LYS A 50 -17.74 7.91 -3.25
C LYS A 50 -19.07 7.67 -2.56
N CYS A 51 -19.07 7.69 -1.24
CA CYS A 51 -20.29 7.79 -0.44
C CYS A 51 -21.13 8.98 -0.92
N GLY A 52 -22.38 8.71 -1.34
CA GLY A 52 -23.27 9.73 -1.90
C GLY A 52 -23.58 10.88 -0.93
N ALA A 53 -23.47 10.65 0.38
CA ALA A 53 -23.82 11.64 1.41
C ALA A 53 -22.64 12.53 1.85
N CYS A 54 -21.47 11.96 2.12
CA CYS A 54 -20.31 12.72 2.61
C CYS A 54 -19.24 12.93 1.53
N GLY A 55 -19.14 12.04 0.54
CA GLY A 55 -18.12 12.13 -0.51
C GLY A 55 -16.71 11.72 -0.09
N TRP A 56 -16.50 11.28 1.15
CA TRP A 56 -15.17 11.04 1.71
C TRP A 56 -14.67 9.59 1.54
N GLU A 57 -15.49 8.60 1.91
CA GLU A 57 -15.12 7.19 1.77
C GLU A 57 -15.57 6.63 0.41
N TYR A 58 -14.84 5.65 -0.10
CA TYR A 58 -15.12 4.98 -1.37
C TYR A 58 -15.48 3.52 -1.15
N TYR A 59 -16.46 3.02 -1.91
CA TYR A 59 -16.90 1.64 -1.89
C TYR A 59 -17.09 1.14 -3.33
N CYS A 60 -16.72 -0.10 -3.61
CA CYS A 60 -16.96 -0.70 -4.93
C CYS A 60 -18.45 -1.07 -5.17
N GLY A 61 -19.33 -0.84 -4.19
CA GLY A 61 -20.76 -1.10 -4.29
C GLY A 61 -21.52 -0.88 -3.00
N ALA A 62 -22.85 -0.96 -3.08
CA ALA A 62 -23.76 -0.74 -1.95
C ALA A 62 -23.59 -1.79 -0.83
N GLU A 63 -23.17 -3.01 -1.17
CA GLU A 63 -22.93 -4.08 -0.18
C GLU A 63 -21.81 -3.70 0.79
N HIS A 64 -20.66 -3.27 0.27
CA HIS A 64 -19.54 -2.81 1.09
C HIS A 64 -19.84 -1.51 1.83
N GLN A 65 -20.65 -0.61 1.25
CA GLN A 65 -21.12 0.56 1.97
C GLN A 65 -22.00 0.17 3.17
N LYS A 66 -22.92 -0.79 3.01
CA LYS A 66 -23.77 -1.31 4.09
C LYS A 66 -22.95 -2.01 5.16
N LEU A 67 -21.93 -2.79 4.77
CA LEU A 67 -21.02 -3.47 5.69
C LEU A 67 -20.23 -2.46 6.54
N ALA A 68 -19.74 -1.38 5.94
CA ALA A 68 -19.01 -0.32 6.63
C ALA A 68 -19.92 0.64 7.41
N TRP A 69 -21.23 0.67 7.12
CA TRP A 69 -22.17 1.65 7.67
C TRP A 69 -22.20 1.75 9.20
N PRO A 70 -22.13 0.66 9.99
CA PRO A 70 -22.13 0.75 11.45
C PRO A 70 -21.01 1.66 11.99
N CYS A 71 -19.82 1.61 11.38
CA CYS A 71 -18.67 2.44 11.77
C CYS A 71 -18.71 3.82 11.07
N HIS A 72 -19.13 3.87 9.81
CA HIS A 72 -19.15 5.09 9.01
C HIS A 72 -20.26 6.08 9.43
N ARG A 73 -21.41 5.59 9.88
CA ARG A 73 -22.67 6.36 10.02
C ARG A 73 -22.54 7.61 10.88
N SER A 74 -21.92 7.50 12.06
CA SER A 74 -21.85 8.61 13.02
C SER A 74 -21.03 9.77 12.46
N TRP A 75 -19.90 9.46 11.83
CA TRP A 75 -19.02 10.42 11.18
C TRP A 75 -19.64 10.99 9.90
N CYS A 76 -20.18 10.13 9.04
CA CYS A 76 -20.83 10.51 7.78
C CYS A 76 -21.95 11.54 7.99
N LYS A 77 -22.77 11.36 9.04
CA LYS A 77 -23.84 12.31 9.39
C LYS A 77 -23.32 13.70 9.77
N LYS A 78 -22.14 13.78 10.38
CA LYS A 78 -21.51 15.04 10.82
C LYS A 78 -20.74 15.73 9.70
N ASN A 79 -20.33 14.99 8.68
CA ASN A 79 -19.47 15.44 7.59
C ASN A 79 -20.15 15.30 6.21
N ARG A 80 -21.43 15.65 6.12
CA ARG A 80 -22.12 15.74 4.83
C ARG A 80 -21.50 16.87 3.99
N LYS A 81 -21.50 16.67 2.68
CA LYS A 81 -21.13 17.71 1.71
C LYS A 81 -22.28 18.69 1.50
#